data_AF-A0A0C2WFD2-F1
#
_entry.id   AF-A0A0C2WFD2-F1
#
_cell.length_a   1.000
_cell.length_b   1.000
_cell.length_c   1.000
_cell.angle_alpha   90.00
_cell.angle_beta   90.00
_cell.angle_gamma   90.00
#
_symmetry.space_group_name_H-M   'P 1'
#
loop_
_entity.id
_entity.type
_entity.pdbx_description
1 polymer ?
#
loop_
_entity_poly.entity_id
_entity_poly.type
_entity_poly.pdbx_seq_one_letter_code
_entity_poly.pdbx_strand_id
1 'polypeptide(L)'
;MAVPSSVTSLAEAQKLTKRLLCYDYHPKLEGDIVKLINTSNWHHFCEAGFSKFLIDKASKYDGTKMLPHFAHVLYKSYAIHQSGESQDLTFVSRIREIIVKNYFEPLLSSSPRFGLAALATRPQPDPLADPSGPASCLIVAARIILIMQVSMRLVPSDSFKRTFQPGALKIAILAWCLGRTPEVAFIARAAIAGFTTYGFDEDFPKDILMNGTEYISAEKLAEKCKEVLREGIETRPEYPGSLLSPLKAVAVICHPAPTPSMTTLDQVLVEQNVHHLILRAARQLVDDKKGVCHELQVCSIILWNMTAALPAGSPLRPNFIAECIESHGLLNIFSYVFSNDTDTKEFQDLWVKLFESISHPMECESLDCVCWGRNDSCEDAIRTALERDMLWLNTLSKLRARSKDKSTKESPQRKNTFLEHWFKLGVAVGLQEDAPGAGCQWHECERHGRADEETEWMLRKCSKCWVRYCSVECQRKDWKERHKKVCGTRVAGK
;
A
#
# COMPACT_ATOMS: atom_id res chain seq x y z
N MET A 1 -2.42 46.24 26.15
CA MET A 1 -1.01 45.82 26.39
C MET A 1 -0.57 44.92 25.26
N ALA A 2 0.48 45.31 24.53
CA ALA A 2 1.04 44.53 23.43
C ALA A 2 1.52 43.14 23.92
N VAL A 3 1.32 42.12 23.09
CA VAL A 3 1.96 40.82 23.27
C VAL A 3 3.42 40.97 22.84
N PRO A 4 4.40 40.51 23.63
CA PRO A 4 5.81 40.59 23.22
C PRO A 4 6.04 39.79 21.93
N SER A 5 7.07 40.13 21.16
CA SER A 5 7.43 39.43 19.92
C SER A 5 8.12 38.09 20.16
N SER A 6 8.68 37.87 21.36
CA SER A 6 9.26 36.61 21.81
C SER A 6 9.13 36.48 23.33
N VAL A 7 9.27 35.25 23.85
CA VAL A 7 9.38 34.98 25.29
C VAL A 7 10.78 34.48 25.55
N THR A 8 11.53 35.21 26.36
CA THR A 8 12.96 34.98 26.62
C THR A 8 13.25 34.71 28.10
N SER A 9 12.23 34.81 28.97
CA SER A 9 12.39 34.59 30.40
C SER A 9 11.15 33.96 31.05
N LEU A 10 11.37 33.32 32.20
CA LEU A 10 10.31 32.79 33.06
C LEU A 10 9.31 33.87 33.49
N ALA A 11 9.77 35.08 33.81
CA ALA A 11 8.90 36.17 34.24
C ALA A 11 7.90 36.59 33.15
N GLU A 12 8.33 36.59 31.88
CA GLU A 12 7.47 36.85 30.73
C GLU A 12 6.44 35.73 30.53
N ALA A 13 6.89 34.47 30.63
CA ALA A 13 6.01 33.30 30.54
C ALA A 13 4.97 33.28 31.67
N GLN A 14 5.37 33.62 32.90
CA GLN A 14 4.47 33.76 34.06
C GLN A 14 3.45 34.88 33.85
N LYS A 15 3.88 36.03 33.32
CA LYS A 15 2.97 37.14 33.01
C LYS A 15 1.94 36.73 31.96
N LEU A 16 2.35 36.01 30.91
CA LEU A 16 1.44 35.53 29.86
C LEU A 16 0.49 34.46 30.39
N THR A 17 1.00 33.48 31.14
CA THR A 17 0.21 32.40 31.74
C THR A 17 -0.81 32.95 32.74
N LYS A 18 -0.40 33.90 33.59
CA LYS A 18 -1.32 34.58 34.52
C LYS A 18 -2.40 35.36 33.78
N ARG A 19 -2.06 36.03 32.67
CA ARG A 19 -3.07 36.72 31.85
C ARG A 19 -4.09 35.73 31.29
N LEU A 20 -3.65 34.59 30.77
CA LEU A 20 -4.56 33.54 30.31
C LEU A 20 -5.46 32.98 31.41
N LEU A 21 -4.95 32.86 32.63
CA LEU A 21 -5.74 32.43 33.79
C LEU A 21 -6.81 33.45 34.20
N CYS A 22 -6.56 34.75 33.99
CA CYS A 22 -7.46 35.82 34.40
C CYS A 22 -8.57 36.16 33.40
N TYR A 23 -8.46 35.74 32.13
CA TYR A 23 -9.47 36.04 31.11
C TYR A 23 -10.38 34.83 30.88
N ASP A 24 -11.69 35.06 30.95
CA ASP A 24 -12.70 34.17 30.38
C ASP A 24 -12.57 34.18 28.85
N TYR A 25 -11.66 33.34 28.35
CA TYR A 25 -11.41 33.00 26.95
C TYR A 25 -11.27 34.17 25.95
N HIS A 26 -10.06 34.35 25.40
CA HIS A 26 -9.80 35.37 24.38
C HIS A 26 -9.06 34.76 23.16
N PRO A 27 -9.75 34.44 22.04
CA PRO A 27 -9.17 33.71 20.90
C PRO A 27 -7.90 34.35 20.34
N LYS A 28 -7.86 35.68 20.31
CA LYS A 28 -6.69 36.45 19.83
C LYS A 28 -5.45 36.23 20.71
N LEU A 29 -5.65 36.12 22.02
CA LEU A 29 -4.55 35.90 22.97
C LEU A 29 -3.99 34.49 22.84
N GLU A 30 -4.85 33.49 22.59
CA GLU A 30 -4.40 32.13 22.28
C GLU A 30 -3.61 32.06 20.97
N GLY A 31 -4.11 32.68 19.90
CA GLY A 31 -3.40 32.74 18.61
C GLY A 31 -2.04 33.42 18.69
N ASP A 32 -1.92 34.47 19.51
CA ASP A 32 -0.64 35.15 19.74
C ASP A 32 0.32 34.28 20.57
N ILE A 33 -0.20 33.50 21.54
CA ILE A 33 0.62 32.59 22.35
C ILE A 33 1.10 31.37 21.56
N VAL A 34 0.29 30.84 20.62
CA VAL A 34 0.75 29.81 19.68
C VAL A 34 2.00 30.27 18.94
N LYS A 35 2.04 31.54 18.50
CA LYS A 35 3.21 32.09 17.79
C LYS A 35 4.43 32.20 18.69
N LEU A 36 4.22 32.50 19.97
CA LEU A 36 5.28 32.67 20.96
C LEU A 36 5.92 31.38 21.43
N ILE A 37 5.15 30.30 21.55
CA ILE A 37 5.67 29.01 22.01
C ILE A 37 6.62 28.41 20.97
N ASN A 38 7.84 28.07 21.36
CA ASN A 38 8.80 27.34 20.54
C ASN A 38 9.69 26.48 21.46
N THR A 39 10.60 25.72 20.85
CA THR A 39 11.52 24.83 21.57
C THR A 39 12.35 25.57 22.62
N SER A 40 12.91 26.73 22.27
CA SER A 40 13.84 27.46 23.14
C SER A 40 13.18 28.07 24.39
N ASN A 41 11.87 28.33 24.38
CA ASN A 41 11.18 28.98 25.50
C ASN A 41 10.11 28.13 26.20
N TRP A 42 9.89 26.89 25.75
CA TRP A 42 8.86 26.03 26.31
C TRP A 42 9.07 25.71 27.79
N HIS A 43 10.32 25.51 28.23
CA HIS A 43 10.64 25.26 29.63
C HIS A 43 10.14 26.40 30.55
N HIS A 44 10.26 27.65 30.13
CA HIS A 44 9.71 28.80 30.85
C HIS A 44 8.18 28.76 30.95
N PHE A 45 7.48 28.28 29.91
CA PHE A 45 6.03 28.10 29.96
C PHE A 45 5.63 26.97 30.90
N CYS A 46 6.32 25.83 30.88
CA CYS A 46 6.11 24.74 31.83
C CYS A 46 6.27 25.22 33.28
N GLU A 47 7.40 25.88 33.59
CA GLU A 47 7.69 26.44 34.92
C GLU A 47 6.69 27.54 35.33
N ALA A 48 6.16 28.29 34.37
CA ALA A 48 5.10 29.26 34.60
C ALA A 48 3.72 28.63 34.91
N GLY A 49 3.60 27.30 34.88
CA GLY A 49 2.35 26.58 35.08
C GLY A 49 1.44 26.54 33.85
N PHE A 50 1.97 26.86 32.67
CA PHE A 50 1.19 26.86 31.43
C PHE A 50 0.73 25.45 31.05
N SER A 51 1.56 24.43 31.29
CA SER A 51 1.20 23.02 31.09
C SER A 51 -0.03 22.63 31.93
N LYS A 52 -0.07 23.04 33.20
CA LYS A 52 -1.21 22.87 34.10
C LYS A 52 -2.44 23.65 33.62
N PHE A 53 -2.26 24.89 33.17
CA PHE A 53 -3.35 25.68 32.57
C PHE A 53 -3.99 24.97 31.38
N LEU A 54 -3.19 24.42 30.46
CA LEU A 54 -3.68 23.66 29.30
C LEU A 54 -4.45 22.40 29.74
N ILE A 55 -3.94 21.66 30.72
CA ILE A 55 -4.62 20.50 31.31
C ILE A 55 -5.96 20.92 31.92
N ASP A 56 -5.97 21.93 32.78
CA ASP A 56 -7.17 22.39 33.47
C ASP A 56 -8.20 22.90 32.46
N LYS A 57 -7.78 23.60 31.40
CA LYS A 57 -8.66 24.05 30.32
C LYS A 57 -9.22 22.87 29.51
N ALA A 58 -8.37 21.93 29.09
CA ALA A 58 -8.80 20.76 28.34
C ALA A 58 -9.78 19.90 29.15
N SER A 59 -9.61 19.83 30.48
CA SER A 59 -10.48 19.08 31.38
C SER A 59 -11.88 19.71 31.55
N LYS A 60 -11.98 21.03 31.43
CA LYS A 60 -13.22 21.81 31.64
C LYS A 60 -14.03 22.06 30.37
N TYR A 61 -13.46 21.78 29.20
CA TYR A 61 -14.16 21.96 27.93
C TYR A 61 -15.05 20.76 27.62
N ASP A 62 -16.34 21.02 27.45
CA ASP A 62 -17.25 20.12 26.74
C ASP A 62 -16.79 20.09 25.27
N GLY A 63 -16.47 18.89 24.77
CA GLY A 63 -15.78 18.65 23.49
C GLY A 63 -16.40 19.32 22.27
N THR A 64 -17.66 19.76 22.36
CA THR A 64 -18.41 20.50 21.33
C THR A 64 -17.95 21.95 21.10
N LYS A 65 -17.18 22.54 22.03
CA LYS A 65 -16.75 23.96 21.95
C LYS A 65 -15.25 24.17 21.89
N MET A 66 -14.45 23.11 21.75
CA MET A 66 -12.99 23.25 21.73
C MET A 66 -12.58 24.05 20.49
N LEU A 67 -12.03 25.25 20.71
CA LEU A 67 -11.69 26.14 19.61
C LEU A 67 -10.44 25.64 18.88
N PRO A 68 -10.38 25.77 17.53
CA PRO A 68 -9.24 25.32 16.71
C PRO A 68 -7.86 25.78 17.20
N HIS A 69 -7.83 26.91 17.91
CA HIS A 69 -6.61 27.53 18.44
C HIS A 69 -6.06 26.74 19.63
N PHE A 70 -6.93 26.26 20.52
CA PHE A 70 -6.52 25.47 21.68
C PHE A 70 -5.96 24.10 21.29
N ALA A 71 -6.56 23.44 20.28
CA ALA A 71 -6.00 22.23 19.69
C ALA A 71 -4.61 22.47 19.07
N HIS A 72 -4.39 23.62 18.45
CA HIS A 72 -3.09 24.01 17.91
C HIS A 72 -2.06 24.25 19.02
N VAL A 73 -2.44 24.91 20.13
CA VAL A 73 -1.56 25.10 21.29
C VAL A 73 -1.13 23.75 21.87
N LEU A 74 -2.07 22.83 22.05
CA LEU A 74 -1.78 21.47 22.54
C LEU A 74 -0.83 20.73 21.59
N TYR A 75 -1.06 20.80 20.27
CA TYR A 75 -0.16 20.22 19.27
C TYR A 75 1.25 20.78 19.37
N LYS A 76 1.40 22.11 19.36
CA LYS A 76 2.71 22.76 19.35
C LYS A 76 3.48 22.47 20.63
N SER A 77 2.79 22.50 21.77
CA SER A 77 3.33 22.15 23.09
C SER A 77 3.84 20.71 23.12
N TYR A 78 3.06 19.77 22.58
CA TYR A 78 3.45 18.37 22.51
C TYR A 78 4.62 18.16 21.53
N ALA A 79 4.60 18.78 20.34
CA ALA A 79 5.67 18.65 19.35
C ALA A 79 7.04 19.11 19.90
N ILE A 80 7.03 20.13 20.76
CA ILE A 80 8.24 20.56 21.48
C ILE A 80 8.70 19.49 22.47
N HIS A 81 7.80 18.89 23.26
CA HIS A 81 8.15 17.76 24.13
C HIS A 81 8.80 16.60 23.37
N GLN A 82 8.28 16.28 22.19
CA GLN A 82 8.78 15.18 21.37
C GLN A 82 10.23 15.37 20.89
N SER A 83 10.66 16.62 20.67
CA SER A 83 12.03 16.93 20.23
C SER A 83 13.11 16.53 21.25
N GLY A 84 12.72 16.01 22.43
CA GLY A 84 13.63 15.56 23.49
C GLY A 84 14.05 16.67 24.43
N GLU A 85 13.59 17.91 24.19
CA GLU A 85 14.03 19.10 24.90
C GLU A 85 13.16 19.45 26.12
N SER A 86 12.17 18.62 26.46
CA SER A 86 11.35 18.85 27.66
C SER A 86 10.94 17.57 28.41
N GLN A 87 11.21 17.57 29.72
CA GLN A 87 11.07 16.41 30.63
C GLN A 87 9.72 16.33 31.37
N ASP A 88 8.71 17.16 31.04
CA ASP A 88 7.40 17.12 31.73
C ASP A 88 6.54 15.92 31.26
N LEU A 89 6.94 14.72 31.69
CA LEU A 89 6.21 13.46 31.47
C LEU A 89 4.80 13.51 32.08
N THR A 90 4.60 14.31 33.12
CA THR A 90 3.31 14.49 33.80
C THR A 90 2.32 15.20 32.88
N PHE A 91 2.78 16.21 32.12
CA PHE A 91 1.98 16.89 31.12
C PHE A 91 1.48 15.96 30.02
N VAL A 92 2.39 15.15 29.45
CA VAL A 92 2.06 14.18 28.40
C VAL A 92 1.04 13.15 28.88
N SER A 93 1.24 12.60 30.08
CA SER A 93 0.32 11.61 30.67
C SER A 93 -1.06 12.18 30.93
N ARG A 94 -1.15 13.39 31.50
CA ARG A 94 -2.45 14.03 31.82
C ARG A 94 -3.21 14.51 30.59
N ILE A 95 -2.53 15.06 29.59
CA ILE A 95 -3.18 15.40 28.31
C ILE A 95 -3.74 14.14 27.66
N ARG A 96 -2.99 13.04 27.69
CA ARG A 96 -3.48 11.75 27.18
C ARG A 96 -4.75 11.35 27.91
N GLU A 97 -4.78 11.34 29.23
CA GLU A 97 -5.99 11.02 30.02
C GLU A 97 -7.18 11.93 29.68
N ILE A 98 -6.96 13.24 29.53
CA ILE A 98 -8.03 14.19 29.20
C ILE A 98 -8.58 13.96 27.79
N ILE A 99 -7.69 13.79 26.80
CA ILE A 99 -8.11 13.48 25.42
C ILE A 99 -8.99 12.24 25.42
N VAL A 100 -8.58 11.22 26.16
CA VAL A 100 -9.30 9.96 26.28
C VAL A 100 -10.66 10.17 26.93
N LYS A 101 -10.69 10.74 28.13
CA LYS A 101 -11.90 10.86 28.94
C LYS A 101 -12.94 11.83 28.36
N ASN A 102 -12.49 12.94 27.77
CA ASN A 102 -13.40 14.00 27.36
C ASN A 102 -13.80 13.90 25.88
N TYR A 103 -13.04 13.17 25.06
CA TYR A 103 -13.30 13.08 23.62
C TYR A 103 -13.58 11.65 23.18
N PHE A 104 -12.72 10.70 23.56
CA PHE A 104 -12.90 9.31 23.12
C PHE A 104 -13.96 8.56 23.90
N GLU A 105 -13.97 8.64 25.24
CA GLU A 105 -14.97 7.95 26.05
C GLU A 105 -16.40 8.36 25.67
N PRO A 106 -16.76 9.65 25.50
CA PRO A 106 -18.09 10.04 25.05
C PRO A 106 -18.43 9.54 23.64
N LEU A 107 -17.47 9.60 22.71
CA LEU A 107 -17.64 9.06 21.35
C LEU A 107 -17.88 7.54 21.36
N LEU A 108 -17.27 6.82 22.29
CA LEU A 108 -17.34 5.36 22.40
C LEU A 108 -18.51 4.90 23.31
N SER A 109 -18.92 5.70 24.30
CA SER A 109 -19.96 5.40 25.29
C SER A 109 -21.35 5.83 24.84
N SER A 110 -21.45 6.84 23.96
CA SER A 110 -22.68 7.06 23.21
C SER A 110 -22.85 5.89 22.23
N SER A 111 -23.89 5.07 22.44
CA SER A 111 -24.12 3.84 21.67
C SER A 111 -23.75 4.00 20.18
N PRO A 112 -22.93 3.11 19.61
CA PRO A 112 -22.49 3.16 18.20
C PRO A 112 -23.65 3.31 17.20
N ARG A 113 -24.87 2.96 17.61
CA ARG A 113 -26.10 3.05 16.82
C ARG A 113 -26.69 4.46 16.69
N PHE A 114 -26.46 5.37 17.64
CA PHE A 114 -27.11 6.70 17.62
C PHE A 114 -26.18 7.83 17.17
N GLY A 115 -24.88 7.75 17.49
CA GLY A 115 -23.91 8.79 17.09
C GLY A 115 -23.59 8.73 15.59
N LEU A 116 -23.17 7.58 15.07
CA LEU A 116 -22.65 7.44 13.71
C LEU A 116 -23.74 7.38 12.62
N ALA A 117 -24.88 6.71 12.88
CA ALA A 117 -25.98 6.64 11.92
C ALA A 117 -26.69 8.00 11.72
N ALA A 118 -26.75 8.84 12.76
CA ALA A 118 -27.25 10.21 12.67
C ALA A 118 -26.35 11.13 11.83
N LEU A 119 -25.05 10.81 11.71
CA LEU A 119 -24.08 11.52 10.86
C LEU A 119 -24.22 11.18 9.38
N ALA A 120 -24.55 9.92 9.07
CA ALA A 120 -24.74 9.46 7.70
C ALA A 120 -26.02 10.04 7.07
N THR A 121 -27.07 10.25 7.87
CA THR A 121 -28.45 10.44 7.36
C THR A 121 -28.98 11.88 7.38
N ARG A 122 -28.35 12.83 8.08
CA ARG A 122 -28.82 14.24 8.10
C ARG A 122 -28.16 15.09 7.01
N PRO A 123 -28.89 15.92 6.24
CA PRO A 123 -28.28 17.02 5.51
C PRO A 123 -27.74 18.02 6.55
N GLN A 124 -26.43 18.19 6.59
CA GLN A 124 -25.77 19.18 7.44
C GLN A 124 -25.35 20.35 6.55
N PRO A 125 -25.53 21.61 6.98
CA PRO A 125 -24.99 22.76 6.28
C PRO A 125 -23.46 22.68 6.22
N ASP A 126 -22.88 23.42 5.28
CA ASP A 126 -21.43 23.51 5.05
C ASP A 126 -20.62 23.48 6.36
N PRO A 127 -19.70 22.53 6.55
CA PRO A 127 -18.89 22.43 7.76
C PRO A 127 -18.01 23.65 8.05
N LEU A 128 -17.82 24.55 7.06
CA LEU A 128 -17.15 25.84 7.27
C LEU A 128 -18.09 26.94 7.80
N ALA A 129 -19.41 26.75 7.70
CA ALA A 129 -20.41 27.69 8.20
C ALA A 129 -20.81 27.43 9.67
N ASP A 130 -20.66 26.19 10.17
CA ASP A 130 -20.93 25.83 11.57
C ASP A 130 -19.80 24.98 12.19
N PRO A 131 -18.87 25.61 12.94
CA PRO A 131 -17.77 24.91 13.60
C PRO A 131 -18.21 24.02 14.77
N SER A 132 -19.49 24.01 15.17
CA SER A 132 -20.01 23.16 16.25
C SER A 132 -20.50 21.78 15.77
N GLY A 133 -20.47 21.54 14.46
CA GLY A 133 -20.94 20.30 13.86
C GLY A 133 -20.07 19.07 14.19
N PRO A 134 -20.62 17.85 14.12
CA PRO A 134 -19.86 16.61 14.33
C PRO A 134 -18.69 16.40 13.36
N ALA A 135 -18.72 17.04 12.18
CA ALA A 135 -17.59 17.07 11.25
C ALA A 135 -16.36 17.76 11.85
N SER A 136 -16.56 18.81 12.66
CA SER A 136 -15.51 19.46 13.45
C SER A 136 -14.94 18.51 14.50
N CYS A 137 -15.79 17.68 15.14
CA CYS A 137 -15.35 16.67 16.10
C CYS A 137 -14.53 15.57 15.43
N LEU A 138 -14.86 15.15 14.21
CA LEU A 138 -14.07 14.19 13.43
C LEU A 138 -12.75 14.79 12.93
N ILE A 139 -12.75 16.05 12.49
CA ILE A 139 -11.52 16.76 12.11
C ILE A 139 -10.63 16.96 13.34
N VAL A 140 -11.20 17.31 14.50
CA VAL A 140 -10.48 17.44 15.77
C VAL A 140 -9.98 16.08 16.24
N ALA A 141 -10.79 15.03 16.19
CA ALA A 141 -10.38 13.67 16.54
C ALA A 141 -9.29 13.14 15.60
N ALA A 142 -9.43 13.33 14.29
CA ALA A 142 -8.43 12.90 13.31
C ALA A 142 -7.15 13.75 13.38
N ARG A 143 -7.26 15.05 13.67
CA ARG A 143 -6.11 15.89 14.03
C ARG A 143 -5.47 15.40 15.31
N ILE A 144 -6.23 15.12 16.37
CA ILE A 144 -5.72 14.56 17.62
C ILE A 144 -5.04 13.22 17.38
N ILE A 145 -5.60 12.36 16.53
CA ILE A 145 -5.01 11.07 16.13
C ILE A 145 -3.70 11.29 15.38
N LEU A 146 -3.65 12.20 14.42
CA LEU A 146 -2.41 12.59 13.71
C LEU A 146 -1.39 13.22 14.67
N ILE A 147 -1.83 14.06 15.59
CA ILE A 147 -1.07 14.67 16.69
C ILE A 147 -0.64 13.61 17.71
N MET A 148 -1.27 12.45 17.80
CA MET A 148 -0.79 11.36 18.65
C MET A 148 0.22 10.52 17.87
N GLN A 149 -0.04 10.21 16.60
CA GLN A 149 0.84 9.42 15.73
C GLN A 149 2.18 10.09 15.41
N VAL A 150 2.15 11.38 15.06
CA VAL A 150 3.36 12.16 14.75
C VAL A 150 4.26 12.25 15.97
N SER A 151 3.69 12.10 17.15
CA SER A 151 4.16 12.71 18.38
C SER A 151 4.57 11.66 19.41
N MET A 152 3.97 10.47 19.36
CA MET A 152 4.44 9.27 20.07
C MET A 152 5.51 8.48 19.30
N ARG A 153 6.34 9.11 18.45
CA ARG A 153 7.47 8.42 17.76
C ARG A 153 8.51 7.81 18.72
N LEU A 154 8.40 8.02 20.03
CA LEU A 154 9.36 7.57 21.04
C LEU A 154 8.74 6.57 22.04
N VAL A 155 8.19 5.46 21.52
CA VAL A 155 7.68 4.28 22.24
C VAL A 155 6.17 4.31 22.56
N PRO A 156 5.33 3.69 21.70
CA PRO A 156 3.96 3.38 22.10
C PRO A 156 4.02 2.31 23.20
N SER A 157 3.67 2.68 24.44
CA SER A 157 3.42 1.68 25.49
C SER A 157 2.39 0.65 24.99
N ASP A 158 2.52 -0.62 25.36
CA ASP A 158 1.56 -1.68 24.95
C ASP A 158 0.12 -1.35 25.37
N SER A 159 -0.06 -0.56 26.43
CA SER A 159 -1.36 -0.04 26.83
C SER A 159 -1.96 0.92 25.79
N PHE A 160 -1.15 1.76 25.15
CA PHE A 160 -1.63 2.66 24.10
C PHE A 160 -2.11 1.88 22.87
N LYS A 161 -1.30 0.92 22.40
CA LYS A 161 -1.64 0.07 21.26
C LYS A 161 -2.94 -0.69 21.50
N ARG A 162 -3.08 -1.30 22.69
CA ARG A 162 -4.26 -2.09 23.06
C ARG A 162 -5.54 -1.27 23.23
N THR A 163 -5.46 -0.04 23.74
CA THR A 163 -6.67 0.71 24.10
C THR A 163 -7.14 1.69 23.03
N PHE A 164 -6.24 2.37 22.31
CA PHE A 164 -6.62 3.57 21.51
C PHE A 164 -6.54 3.42 20.01
N GLN A 165 -5.54 2.69 19.53
CA GLN A 165 -5.38 2.51 18.10
C GLN A 165 -6.64 1.90 17.42
N PRO A 166 -7.41 0.96 18.03
CA PRO A 166 -8.43 0.27 17.24
C PRO A 166 -9.64 1.15 16.97
N GLY A 167 -10.09 1.88 18.01
CA GLY A 167 -11.16 2.87 17.86
C GLY A 167 -10.77 4.00 16.90
N ALA A 168 -9.52 4.46 16.98
CA ALA A 168 -9.03 5.55 16.14
C ALA A 168 -8.92 5.17 14.64
N LEU A 169 -8.42 3.97 14.33
CA LEU A 169 -8.39 3.46 12.96
C LEU A 169 -9.82 3.22 12.43
N LYS A 170 -10.74 2.69 13.27
CA LYS A 170 -12.15 2.53 12.90
C LYS A 170 -12.79 3.85 12.51
N ILE A 171 -12.61 4.88 13.35
CA ILE A 171 -13.12 6.23 13.09
C ILE A 171 -12.50 6.80 11.81
N ALA A 172 -11.21 6.58 11.57
CA ALA A 172 -10.55 7.05 10.36
C ALA A 172 -11.12 6.37 9.11
N ILE A 173 -11.34 5.05 9.11
CA ILE A 173 -11.97 4.35 7.99
C ILE A 173 -13.40 4.87 7.75
N LEU A 174 -14.20 5.00 8.80
CA LEU A 174 -15.55 5.55 8.70
C LEU A 174 -15.56 6.98 8.16
N ALA A 175 -14.67 7.85 8.67
CA ALA A 175 -14.54 9.23 8.22
C ALA A 175 -14.05 9.32 6.77
N TRP A 176 -13.19 8.41 6.32
CA TRP A 176 -12.76 8.35 4.93
C TRP A 176 -13.91 7.95 3.99
N CYS A 177 -14.66 6.91 4.36
CA CYS A 177 -15.69 6.35 3.49
C CYS A 177 -17.00 7.16 3.49
N LEU A 178 -17.36 7.73 4.64
CA LEU A 178 -18.60 8.48 4.86
C LEU A 178 -18.38 10.00 4.85
N GLY A 179 -17.13 10.45 4.84
CA GLY A 179 -16.77 11.86 4.77
C GLY A 179 -17.38 12.53 3.55
N ARG A 180 -18.09 13.65 3.78
CA ARG A 180 -18.80 14.38 2.73
C ARG A 180 -17.92 15.42 2.02
N THR A 181 -16.78 15.78 2.59
CA THR A 181 -15.85 16.74 2.00
C THR A 181 -14.49 16.10 1.68
N PRO A 182 -13.77 16.61 0.66
CA PRO A 182 -12.44 16.15 0.30
C PRO A 182 -11.44 16.25 1.46
N GLU A 183 -11.55 17.28 2.31
CA GLU A 183 -10.63 17.53 3.43
C GLU A 183 -10.78 16.45 4.52
N VAL A 184 -12.03 16.09 4.86
CA VAL A 184 -12.30 15.02 5.84
C VAL A 184 -11.77 13.69 5.32
N ALA A 185 -12.02 13.40 4.04
CA ALA A 185 -11.50 12.20 3.39
C ALA A 185 -9.97 12.18 3.38
N PHE A 186 -9.32 13.29 3.02
CA PHE A 186 -7.86 13.42 3.00
C PHE A 186 -7.25 13.21 4.39
N ILE A 187 -7.76 13.88 5.42
CA ILE A 187 -7.26 13.75 6.80
C ILE A 187 -7.42 12.30 7.29
N ALA A 188 -8.57 11.69 7.01
CA ALA A 188 -8.85 10.31 7.37
C ALA A 188 -7.89 9.33 6.67
N ARG A 189 -7.63 9.52 5.36
CA ARG A 189 -6.62 8.75 4.62
C ARG A 189 -5.23 8.90 5.22
N ALA A 190 -4.82 10.14 5.53
CA ALA A 190 -3.53 10.41 6.15
C ALA A 190 -3.40 9.72 7.51
N ALA A 191 -4.48 9.66 8.30
CA ALA A 191 -4.49 8.93 9.56
C ALA A 191 -4.33 7.41 9.36
N ILE A 192 -5.04 6.81 8.39
CA ILE A 192 -4.91 5.38 8.04
C ILE A 192 -3.47 5.05 7.58
N ALA A 193 -2.92 5.86 6.68
CA ALA A 193 -1.53 5.73 6.21
C ALA A 193 -0.51 5.93 7.34
N GLY A 194 -0.81 6.84 8.27
CA GLY A 194 -0.06 7.03 9.50
C GLY A 194 -0.02 5.73 10.30
N PHE A 195 -1.18 5.12 10.57
CA PHE A 195 -1.23 3.92 11.40
C PHE A 195 -0.48 2.73 10.77
N THR A 196 -0.60 2.52 9.46
CA THR A 196 0.07 1.41 8.74
C THR A 196 1.59 1.50 8.74
N THR A 197 2.14 2.71 8.83
CA THR A 197 3.59 2.92 8.80
C THR A 197 4.26 2.46 10.10
N TYR A 198 3.50 2.25 11.17
CA TYR A 198 4.05 1.95 12.51
C TYR A 198 3.91 0.47 12.93
N GLY A 199 3.72 -0.45 11.97
CA GLY A 199 3.77 -1.90 12.23
C GLY A 199 2.60 -2.38 13.08
N PHE A 200 1.44 -2.55 12.44
CA PHE A 200 0.30 -3.20 13.06
C PHE A 200 0.59 -4.67 13.37
N ASP A 201 -0.09 -5.16 14.39
CA ASP A 201 -0.43 -6.58 14.46
C ASP A 201 -1.42 -6.90 13.33
N GLU A 202 -1.17 -7.94 12.54
CA GLU A 202 -1.95 -8.28 11.34
C GLU A 202 -3.44 -8.54 11.68
N ASP A 203 -3.73 -9.02 12.88
CA ASP A 203 -5.09 -9.29 13.33
C ASP A 203 -5.92 -8.03 13.60
N PHE A 204 -5.26 -6.88 13.76
CA PHE A 204 -5.90 -5.68 14.27
C PHE A 204 -6.71 -4.89 13.23
N PRO A 205 -6.19 -4.58 12.03
CA PRO A 205 -6.98 -3.91 10.99
C PRO A 205 -8.22 -4.72 10.59
N LYS A 206 -8.14 -6.05 10.70
CA LYS A 206 -9.21 -7.00 10.38
C LYS A 206 -10.44 -6.81 11.27
N ASP A 207 -10.30 -6.81 12.60
CA ASP A 207 -11.43 -6.63 13.51
C ASP A 207 -12.12 -5.26 13.31
N ILE A 208 -11.34 -4.26 12.94
CA ILE A 208 -11.83 -2.91 12.71
C ILE A 208 -12.64 -2.81 11.43
N LEU A 209 -12.16 -3.44 10.36
CA LEU A 209 -12.88 -3.51 9.08
C LEU A 209 -14.14 -4.33 9.20
N MET A 210 -14.10 -5.48 9.88
CA MET A 210 -15.28 -6.32 10.16
C MET A 210 -16.39 -5.53 10.87
N ASN A 211 -16.03 -4.77 11.89
CA ASN A 211 -16.98 -3.93 12.61
C ASN A 211 -17.32 -2.63 11.86
N GLY A 212 -16.58 -2.28 10.82
CA GLY A 212 -16.80 -1.14 9.95
C GLY A 212 -17.75 -1.46 8.80
N THR A 213 -17.72 -2.69 8.28
CA THR A 213 -18.62 -3.19 7.23
C THR A 213 -20.09 -3.27 7.67
N GLU A 214 -20.37 -3.18 8.97
CA GLU A 214 -21.73 -2.95 9.49
C GLU A 214 -22.32 -1.60 9.05
N TYR A 215 -21.46 -0.64 8.70
CA TYR A 215 -21.84 0.75 8.40
C TYR A 215 -21.52 1.17 6.96
N ILE A 216 -20.62 0.46 6.29
CA ILE A 216 -20.18 0.78 4.92
C ILE A 216 -20.29 -0.50 4.09
N SER A 217 -20.98 -0.43 2.95
CA SER A 217 -21.04 -1.58 2.03
C SER A 217 -19.68 -1.85 1.38
N ALA A 218 -19.44 -3.10 0.99
CA ALA A 218 -18.21 -3.50 0.31
C ALA A 218 -18.00 -2.72 -1.01
N GLU A 219 -19.07 -2.43 -1.74
CA GLU A 219 -19.01 -1.67 -3.00
C GLU A 219 -18.59 -0.23 -2.73
N LYS A 220 -19.08 0.39 -1.65
CA LYS A 220 -18.70 1.75 -1.28
C LYS A 220 -17.23 1.83 -0.86
N LEU A 221 -16.72 0.82 -0.16
CA LEU A 221 -15.30 0.68 0.16
C LEU A 221 -14.47 0.56 -1.13
N ALA A 222 -14.88 -0.34 -2.04
CA ALA A 222 -14.20 -0.53 -3.31
C ALA A 222 -14.16 0.75 -4.16
N GLU A 223 -15.26 1.50 -4.26
CA GLU A 223 -15.29 2.80 -4.94
C GLU A 223 -14.29 3.79 -4.32
N LYS A 224 -14.21 3.85 -2.99
CA LYS A 224 -13.25 4.73 -2.31
C LYS A 224 -11.81 4.31 -2.51
N CYS A 225 -11.53 3.00 -2.57
CA CYS A 225 -10.22 2.47 -2.98
C CYS A 225 -9.86 2.92 -4.42
N LYS A 226 -10.81 2.87 -5.36
CA LYS A 226 -10.57 3.33 -6.73
C LYS A 226 -10.28 4.82 -6.81
N GLU A 227 -11.08 5.63 -6.13
CA GLU A 227 -10.92 7.09 -6.08
C GLU A 227 -9.52 7.47 -5.58
N VAL A 228 -9.09 6.91 -4.45
CA VAL A 228 -7.77 7.23 -3.88
C VAL A 228 -6.61 6.74 -4.74
N LEU A 229 -6.74 5.57 -5.38
CA LEU A 229 -5.69 5.05 -6.26
C LEU A 229 -5.58 5.89 -7.54
N ARG A 230 -6.70 6.32 -8.14
CA ARG A 230 -6.69 7.22 -9.31
C ARG A 230 -6.02 8.54 -8.98
N GLU A 231 -6.42 9.19 -7.88
CA GLU A 231 -5.79 10.44 -7.41
C GLU A 231 -4.29 10.24 -7.18
N GLY A 232 -3.90 9.15 -6.52
CA GLY A 232 -2.49 8.81 -6.30
C GLY A 232 -1.70 8.65 -7.60
N ILE A 233 -2.25 7.92 -8.58
CA ILE A 233 -1.62 7.67 -9.90
C ILE A 233 -1.48 8.98 -10.69
N GLU A 234 -2.51 9.81 -10.67
CA GLU A 234 -2.59 11.07 -11.42
C GLU A 234 -1.67 12.16 -10.84
N THR A 235 -1.56 12.27 -9.52
CA THR A 235 -0.74 13.29 -8.84
C THR A 235 0.75 12.94 -8.79
N ARG A 236 1.10 11.68 -9.00
CA ARG A 236 2.46 11.19 -8.83
C ARG A 236 3.53 11.84 -9.72
N PRO A 237 3.29 12.17 -11.01
CA PRO A 237 4.28 12.85 -11.84
C PRO A 237 4.77 14.16 -11.22
N GLU A 238 3.92 14.82 -10.43
CA GLU A 238 4.24 16.05 -9.71
C GLU A 238 4.91 15.78 -8.35
N TYR A 239 4.53 14.70 -7.66
CA TYR A 239 4.98 14.38 -6.31
C TYR A 239 5.40 12.90 -6.16
N PRO A 240 6.69 12.57 -6.37
CA PRO A 240 7.22 11.23 -6.14
C PRO A 240 7.03 10.83 -4.67
N GLY A 241 6.12 9.90 -4.41
CA GLY A 241 5.73 9.46 -3.06
C GLY A 241 4.25 9.68 -2.71
N SER A 242 3.49 10.40 -3.55
CA SER A 242 2.05 10.58 -3.36
C SER A 242 1.26 9.27 -3.34
N LEU A 243 1.79 8.21 -3.97
CA LEU A 243 1.17 6.88 -4.05
C LEU A 243 1.26 6.06 -2.76
N LEU A 244 2.23 6.33 -1.89
CA LEU A 244 2.46 5.47 -0.72
C LEU A 244 1.27 5.49 0.26
N SER A 245 0.71 6.67 0.51
CA SER A 245 -0.45 6.83 1.41
C SER A 245 -1.73 6.18 0.85
N PRO A 246 -2.12 6.40 -0.43
CA PRO A 246 -3.14 5.63 -1.13
C PRO A 246 -2.97 4.11 -1.00
N LEU A 247 -1.80 3.61 -1.36
CA LEU A 247 -1.54 2.17 -1.37
C LEU A 247 -1.63 1.58 0.04
N LYS A 248 -1.08 2.26 1.05
CA LYS A 248 -1.19 1.85 2.45
C LYS A 248 -2.64 1.80 2.95
N ALA A 249 -3.45 2.79 2.57
CA ALA A 249 -4.86 2.81 2.92
C ALA A 249 -5.62 1.63 2.30
N VAL A 250 -5.33 1.32 1.02
CA VAL A 250 -5.92 0.16 0.33
C VAL A 250 -5.42 -1.16 0.92
N ALA A 251 -4.13 -1.27 1.26
CA ALA A 251 -3.56 -2.47 1.86
C ALA A 251 -4.18 -2.86 3.21
N VAL A 252 -4.62 -1.86 3.99
CA VAL A 252 -5.42 -2.12 5.20
C VAL A 252 -6.74 -2.79 4.82
N ILE A 253 -7.44 -2.24 3.84
CA ILE A 253 -8.75 -2.74 3.41
C ILE A 253 -8.64 -4.16 2.84
N CYS A 254 -7.60 -4.42 2.04
CA CYS A 254 -7.36 -5.72 1.43
C CYS A 254 -6.65 -6.71 2.37
N HIS A 255 -6.64 -6.50 3.69
CA HIS A 255 -5.97 -7.44 4.59
C HIS A 255 -6.85 -8.67 4.80
N PRO A 256 -6.33 -9.90 4.61
CA PRO A 256 -7.16 -11.09 4.51
C PRO A 256 -7.74 -11.42 5.88
N ALA A 257 -9.05 -11.66 5.91
CA ALA A 257 -9.73 -12.18 7.10
C ALA A 257 -10.16 -13.64 6.84
N PRO A 258 -9.81 -14.60 7.71
CA PRO A 258 -10.32 -15.99 7.64
C PRO A 258 -11.84 -16.13 7.89
N THR A 259 -12.62 -15.05 7.88
CA THR A 259 -14.05 -15.07 8.19
C THR A 259 -14.90 -15.03 6.91
N PRO A 260 -15.96 -15.87 6.80
CA PRO A 260 -16.84 -15.95 5.62
C PRO A 260 -17.55 -14.65 5.20
N SER A 261 -17.61 -13.62 6.06
CA SER A 261 -18.22 -12.32 5.72
C SER A 261 -17.29 -11.38 4.94
N MET A 262 -15.98 -11.64 4.95
CA MET A 262 -14.97 -10.81 4.26
C MET A 262 -14.59 -11.36 2.88
N THR A 263 -14.90 -12.63 2.57
CA THR A 263 -14.81 -13.13 1.19
C THR A 263 -15.64 -12.28 0.23
N THR A 264 -16.71 -11.64 0.72
CA THR A 264 -17.50 -10.68 -0.05
C THR A 264 -16.73 -9.39 -0.36
N LEU A 265 -15.91 -8.86 0.56
CA LEU A 265 -15.18 -7.61 0.31
C LEU A 265 -14.08 -7.81 -0.73
N ASP A 266 -13.24 -8.83 -0.58
CA ASP A 266 -12.16 -9.08 -1.53
C ASP A 266 -12.71 -9.45 -2.92
N GLN A 267 -13.78 -10.24 -2.98
CA GLN A 267 -14.49 -10.51 -4.22
C GLN A 267 -15.02 -9.22 -4.85
N VAL A 268 -15.65 -8.33 -4.07
CA VAL A 268 -16.14 -7.03 -4.57
C VAL A 268 -14.98 -6.14 -5.03
N LEU A 269 -13.83 -6.14 -4.35
CA LEU A 269 -12.64 -5.39 -4.79
C LEU A 269 -12.11 -5.91 -6.13
N VAL A 270 -12.15 -7.23 -6.34
CA VAL A 270 -11.80 -7.87 -7.61
C VAL A 270 -12.82 -7.51 -8.69
N GLU A 271 -14.11 -7.72 -8.44
CA GLU A 271 -15.22 -7.44 -9.38
C GLU A 271 -15.30 -5.95 -9.76
N GLN A 272 -14.91 -5.06 -8.85
CA GLN A 272 -14.85 -3.62 -9.10
C GLN A 272 -13.54 -3.17 -9.76
N ASN A 273 -12.65 -4.10 -10.15
CA ASN A 273 -11.38 -3.81 -10.84
C ASN A 273 -10.40 -2.94 -10.03
N VAL A 274 -10.39 -3.03 -8.70
CA VAL A 274 -9.42 -2.29 -7.86
C VAL A 274 -7.97 -2.74 -8.17
N HIS A 275 -7.78 -4.03 -8.44
CA HIS A 275 -6.50 -4.62 -8.83
C HIS A 275 -5.89 -4.00 -10.11
N HIS A 276 -6.72 -3.57 -11.07
CA HIS A 276 -6.23 -2.85 -12.27
C HIS A 276 -5.50 -1.57 -11.90
N LEU A 277 -6.02 -0.81 -10.94
CA LEU A 277 -5.39 0.43 -10.49
C LEU A 277 -4.11 0.16 -9.71
N ILE A 278 -4.09 -0.90 -8.90
CA ILE A 278 -2.87 -1.30 -8.17
C ILE A 278 -1.77 -1.71 -9.14
N LEU A 279 -2.09 -2.49 -10.17
CA LEU A 279 -1.12 -2.89 -11.19
C LEU A 279 -0.67 -1.71 -12.06
N ARG A 280 -1.58 -0.79 -12.40
CA ARG A 280 -1.22 0.46 -13.08
C ARG A 280 -0.27 1.30 -12.23
N ALA A 281 -0.52 1.42 -10.93
CA ALA A 281 0.38 2.09 -10.00
C ALA A 281 1.74 1.37 -9.95
N ALA A 282 1.76 0.04 -9.82
CA ALA A 282 2.98 -0.77 -9.84
C ALA A 282 3.79 -0.60 -11.13
N ARG A 283 3.13 -0.57 -12.29
CA ARG A 283 3.78 -0.34 -13.58
C ARG A 283 4.42 1.05 -13.65
N GLN A 284 3.70 2.10 -13.25
CA GLN A 284 4.28 3.45 -13.15
C GLN A 284 5.46 3.48 -12.15
N LEU A 285 5.42 2.68 -11.07
CA LEU A 285 6.53 2.52 -10.13
C LEU A 285 7.78 1.92 -10.79
N VAL A 286 7.59 0.92 -11.65
CA VAL A 286 8.65 0.29 -12.44
C VAL A 286 9.22 1.23 -13.50
N ASP A 287 8.36 1.92 -14.25
CA ASP A 287 8.75 2.78 -15.37
C ASP A 287 9.58 3.99 -14.90
N ASP A 288 9.30 4.52 -13.71
CA ASP A 288 10.01 5.67 -13.15
C ASP A 288 11.45 5.35 -12.70
N LYS A 289 11.83 4.07 -12.57
CA LYS A 289 13.17 3.58 -12.16
C LYS A 289 13.75 4.20 -10.86
N LYS A 290 12.98 4.94 -10.08
CA LYS A 290 13.44 5.68 -8.89
C LYS A 290 13.08 4.94 -7.61
N GLY A 291 13.98 4.07 -7.13
CA GLY A 291 14.08 3.70 -5.70
C GLY A 291 12.83 3.13 -5.03
N VAL A 292 11.91 2.52 -5.78
CA VAL A 292 10.62 2.09 -5.23
C VAL A 292 10.70 0.66 -4.70
N CYS A 293 11.18 0.46 -3.47
CA CYS A 293 10.98 -0.83 -2.80
C CYS A 293 9.66 -0.86 -2.02
N HIS A 294 9.32 0.23 -1.31
CA HIS A 294 8.21 0.18 -0.36
C HIS A 294 6.83 0.24 -1.03
N GLU A 295 6.59 1.11 -2.00
CA GLU A 295 5.27 1.16 -2.66
C GLU A 295 5.02 -0.11 -3.48
N LEU A 296 6.04 -0.64 -4.17
CA LEU A 296 5.93 -1.93 -4.86
C LEU A 296 5.67 -3.07 -3.87
N GLN A 297 6.24 -3.01 -2.65
CA GLN A 297 5.95 -3.99 -1.60
C GLN A 297 4.48 -3.94 -1.22
N VAL A 298 3.94 -2.74 -1.03
CA VAL A 298 2.53 -2.57 -0.70
C VAL A 298 1.64 -3.07 -1.85
N CYS A 299 2.00 -2.83 -3.11
CA CYS A 299 1.31 -3.42 -4.25
C CYS A 299 1.33 -4.96 -4.20
N SER A 300 2.46 -5.60 -3.90
CA SER A 300 2.52 -7.07 -3.79
C SER A 300 1.66 -7.61 -2.66
N ILE A 301 1.62 -6.93 -1.51
CA ILE A 301 0.77 -7.33 -0.38
C ILE A 301 -0.68 -7.30 -0.81
N ILE A 302 -1.12 -6.20 -1.43
CA ILE A 302 -2.51 -6.07 -1.86
C ILE A 302 -2.87 -7.14 -2.89
N LEU A 303 -2.03 -7.34 -3.91
CA LEU A 303 -2.27 -8.33 -4.96
C LEU A 303 -2.30 -9.75 -4.41
N TRP A 304 -1.39 -10.09 -3.50
CA TRP A 304 -1.36 -11.37 -2.82
C TRP A 304 -2.66 -11.62 -2.04
N ASN A 305 -3.13 -10.63 -1.30
CA ASN A 305 -4.33 -10.80 -0.50
C ASN A 305 -5.59 -10.94 -1.36
N MET A 306 -5.73 -10.09 -2.39
CA MET A 306 -6.86 -10.16 -3.33
C MET A 306 -6.91 -11.52 -4.05
N THR A 307 -5.75 -12.09 -4.38
CA THR A 307 -5.67 -13.40 -5.05
C THR A 307 -5.89 -14.57 -4.09
N ALA A 308 -5.37 -14.48 -2.86
CA ALA A 308 -5.61 -15.48 -1.82
C ALA A 308 -7.09 -15.57 -1.39
N ALA A 309 -7.81 -14.45 -1.48
CA ALA A 309 -9.22 -14.37 -1.09
C ALA A 309 -10.20 -14.94 -2.11
N LEU A 310 -9.81 -15.09 -3.38
CA LEU A 310 -10.64 -15.77 -4.36
C LEU A 310 -10.83 -17.23 -3.93
N PRO A 311 -12.02 -17.85 -4.00
CA PRO A 311 -12.21 -19.24 -3.60
C PRO A 311 -11.33 -20.21 -4.40
N ALA A 312 -10.83 -21.28 -3.75
CA ALA A 312 -10.15 -22.36 -4.46
C ALA A 312 -11.08 -22.97 -5.52
N GLY A 313 -10.58 -23.14 -6.75
CA GLY A 313 -11.38 -23.59 -7.88
C GLY A 313 -12.29 -22.54 -8.53
N SER A 314 -12.26 -21.28 -8.08
CA SER A 314 -13.01 -20.21 -8.75
C SER A 314 -12.48 -19.99 -10.17
N PRO A 315 -13.34 -20.02 -11.21
CA PRO A 315 -12.94 -19.73 -12.59
C PRO A 315 -12.48 -18.28 -12.77
N LEU A 316 -12.80 -17.40 -11.81
CA LEU A 316 -12.32 -16.01 -11.81
C LEU A 316 -10.81 -15.92 -11.61
N ARG A 317 -10.17 -16.88 -10.92
CA ARG A 317 -8.73 -16.85 -10.66
C ARG A 317 -7.89 -16.83 -11.95
N PRO A 318 -7.96 -17.83 -12.85
CA PRO A 318 -7.15 -17.83 -14.06
C PRO A 318 -7.44 -16.66 -15.00
N ASN A 319 -8.70 -16.24 -15.12
CA ASN A 319 -9.08 -15.11 -15.96
C ASN A 319 -8.53 -13.78 -15.40
N PHE A 320 -8.63 -13.58 -14.09
CA PHE A 320 -8.04 -12.44 -13.40
C PHE A 320 -6.53 -12.34 -13.67
N ILE A 321 -5.83 -13.47 -13.63
CA ILE A 321 -4.37 -13.50 -13.85
C ILE A 321 -4.03 -13.19 -15.29
N ALA A 322 -4.72 -13.82 -16.24
CA ALA A 322 -4.55 -13.56 -17.66
C ALA A 322 -4.74 -12.05 -17.93
N GLU A 323 -5.80 -11.45 -17.39
CA GLU A 323 -6.08 -10.01 -17.51
C GLU A 323 -4.99 -9.14 -16.85
N CYS A 324 -4.51 -9.52 -15.67
CA CYS A 324 -3.40 -8.84 -15.00
C CYS A 324 -2.12 -8.85 -15.84
N ILE A 325 -1.87 -9.95 -16.55
CA ILE A 325 -0.69 -10.11 -17.40
C ILE A 325 -0.83 -9.28 -18.69
N GLU A 326 -1.94 -9.41 -19.39
CA GLU A 326 -2.18 -8.76 -20.68
C GLU A 326 -2.35 -7.24 -20.54
N SER A 327 -3.20 -6.81 -19.63
CA SER A 327 -3.61 -5.40 -19.52
C SER A 327 -2.57 -4.54 -18.80
N HIS A 328 -1.88 -5.11 -17.81
CA HIS A 328 -1.01 -4.32 -16.92
C HIS A 328 0.46 -4.72 -16.96
N GLY A 329 0.81 -5.76 -17.70
CA GLY A 329 2.21 -6.19 -17.82
C GLY A 329 2.76 -6.70 -16.49
N LEU A 330 2.00 -7.51 -15.74
CA LEU A 330 2.45 -8.11 -14.48
C LEU A 330 3.83 -8.80 -14.62
N LEU A 331 4.10 -9.46 -15.75
CA LEU A 331 5.40 -10.07 -16.03
C LEU A 331 6.55 -9.05 -16.20
N ASN A 332 6.26 -7.82 -16.67
CA ASN A 332 7.26 -6.74 -16.68
C ASN A 332 7.60 -6.30 -15.26
N ILE A 333 6.61 -6.27 -14.36
CA ILE A 333 6.82 -5.96 -12.95
C ILE A 333 7.71 -7.04 -12.30
N PHE A 334 7.40 -8.32 -12.51
CA PHE A 334 8.26 -9.41 -12.02
C PHE A 334 9.67 -9.34 -12.59
N SER A 335 9.81 -9.10 -13.90
CA SER A 335 11.11 -8.92 -14.55
C SER A 335 11.92 -7.82 -13.88
N TYR A 336 11.30 -6.67 -13.61
CA TYR A 336 11.95 -5.56 -12.91
C TYR A 336 12.32 -5.96 -11.48
N VAL A 337 11.40 -6.51 -10.70
CA VAL A 337 11.64 -6.87 -9.30
C VAL A 337 12.76 -7.91 -9.18
N PHE A 338 12.77 -8.94 -10.03
CA PHE A 338 13.78 -9.99 -10.00
C PHE A 338 15.12 -9.56 -10.61
N SER A 339 15.13 -8.57 -11.50
CA SER A 339 16.38 -8.07 -12.09
C SER A 339 17.10 -7.05 -11.20
N ASN A 340 16.37 -6.31 -10.35
CA ASN A 340 16.95 -5.27 -9.52
C ASN A 340 17.32 -5.78 -8.12
N ASP A 341 18.50 -5.39 -7.66
CA ASP A 341 18.93 -5.65 -6.29
C ASP A 341 18.10 -4.78 -5.35
N THR A 342 17.34 -5.42 -4.46
CA THR A 342 16.54 -4.74 -3.45
C THR A 342 16.99 -5.25 -2.09
N ASP A 343 17.35 -4.34 -1.20
CA ASP A 343 17.93 -4.66 0.10
C ASP A 343 16.94 -5.37 1.06
N THR A 344 15.64 -5.41 0.73
CA THR A 344 14.59 -5.93 1.60
C THR A 344 14.24 -7.37 1.24
N LYS A 345 14.61 -8.32 2.12
CA LYS A 345 14.27 -9.74 1.96
C LYS A 345 12.76 -9.95 1.86
N GLU A 346 11.99 -9.39 2.78
CA GLU A 346 10.54 -9.55 2.84
C GLU A 346 9.82 -9.07 1.57
N PHE A 347 10.32 -8.01 0.95
CA PHE A 347 9.77 -7.48 -0.31
C PHE A 347 9.77 -8.52 -1.42
N GLN A 348 10.92 -9.15 -1.65
CA GLN A 348 11.02 -10.12 -2.73
C GLN A 348 10.27 -11.43 -2.41
N ASP A 349 10.16 -11.83 -1.13
CA ASP A 349 9.48 -13.08 -0.76
C ASP A 349 8.00 -13.08 -1.16
N LEU A 350 7.31 -11.93 -1.08
CA LEU A 350 5.92 -11.80 -1.53
C LEU A 350 5.79 -11.88 -3.05
N TRP A 351 6.70 -11.24 -3.79
CA TRP A 351 6.74 -11.36 -5.24
C TRP A 351 7.10 -12.77 -5.70
N VAL A 352 7.97 -13.48 -4.97
CA VAL A 352 8.26 -14.91 -5.21
C VAL A 352 6.99 -15.73 -5.07
N LYS A 353 6.26 -15.60 -3.95
CA LYS A 353 5.02 -16.34 -3.73
C LYS A 353 4.00 -16.08 -4.84
N LEU A 354 3.81 -14.81 -5.21
CA LEU A 354 2.93 -14.42 -6.30
C LEU A 354 3.37 -15.05 -7.64
N PHE A 355 4.68 -15.05 -7.92
CA PHE A 355 5.24 -15.63 -9.13
C PHE A 355 5.14 -17.15 -9.15
N GLU A 356 5.42 -17.83 -8.03
CA GLU A 356 5.30 -19.27 -7.87
C GLU A 356 3.89 -19.74 -8.20
N SER A 357 2.88 -19.03 -7.71
CA SER A 357 1.47 -19.30 -8.00
C SER A 357 1.12 -19.22 -9.49
N ILE A 358 1.78 -18.34 -10.26
CA ILE A 358 1.61 -18.19 -11.72
C ILE A 358 2.45 -19.22 -12.47
N SER A 359 3.63 -19.58 -11.96
CA SER A 359 4.57 -20.50 -12.60
C SER A 359 4.22 -21.97 -12.43
N HIS A 360 3.30 -22.28 -11.51
CA HIS A 360 2.88 -23.64 -11.23
C HIS A 360 2.37 -24.36 -12.50
N PRO A 361 2.72 -25.63 -12.73
CA PRO A 361 2.22 -26.40 -13.87
C PRO A 361 0.69 -26.51 -13.90
N MET A 362 0.14 -26.60 -15.11
CA MET A 362 -1.29 -26.80 -15.39
C MET A 362 -1.83 -28.11 -14.77
N GLU A 363 -1.00 -29.14 -14.73
CA GLU A 363 -1.34 -30.52 -14.30
C GLU A 363 -1.27 -30.72 -12.77
N CYS A 364 -1.44 -29.67 -11.96
CA CYS A 364 -1.44 -29.84 -10.50
C CYS A 364 -2.74 -30.50 -10.01
N GLU A 365 -2.70 -31.80 -9.76
CA GLU A 365 -3.85 -32.55 -9.21
C GLU A 365 -4.04 -32.36 -7.69
N SER A 366 -3.09 -31.71 -7.02
CA SER A 366 -3.16 -31.54 -5.56
C SER A 366 -4.33 -30.61 -5.19
N LEU A 367 -5.27 -31.12 -4.38
CA LEU A 367 -6.37 -30.33 -3.83
C LEU A 367 -5.88 -29.16 -2.95
N ASP A 368 -4.70 -29.33 -2.34
CA ASP A 368 -4.03 -28.31 -1.53
C ASP A 368 -3.09 -27.42 -2.35
N CYS A 369 -3.09 -27.56 -3.69
CA CYS A 369 -2.22 -26.79 -4.55
C CYS A 369 -2.64 -25.32 -4.56
N VAL A 370 -1.73 -24.44 -4.16
CA VAL A 370 -1.91 -22.97 -4.25
C VAL A 370 -1.79 -22.49 -5.70
N CYS A 371 -1.71 -23.40 -6.68
CA CYS A 371 -1.75 -23.05 -8.08
C CYS A 371 -3.06 -22.35 -8.40
N TRP A 372 -2.98 -21.32 -9.22
CA TRP A 372 -4.17 -20.55 -9.57
C TRP A 372 -5.00 -21.16 -10.70
N GLY A 373 -4.80 -22.45 -11.00
CA GLY A 373 -5.55 -23.20 -12.01
C GLY A 373 -5.37 -22.62 -13.40
N ARG A 374 -4.13 -22.63 -13.92
CA ARG A 374 -3.84 -22.11 -15.28
C ARG A 374 -4.74 -22.79 -16.30
N ASN A 375 -5.37 -21.99 -17.14
CA ASN A 375 -6.11 -22.45 -18.32
C ASN A 375 -5.36 -22.01 -19.59
N ASP A 376 -5.81 -22.47 -20.75
CA ASP A 376 -5.20 -22.14 -22.04
C ASP A 376 -5.07 -20.62 -22.26
N SER A 377 -6.09 -19.85 -21.86
CA SER A 377 -6.07 -18.39 -21.94
C SER A 377 -4.96 -17.76 -21.09
N CYS A 378 -4.73 -18.24 -19.87
CA CYS A 378 -3.66 -17.78 -19.00
C CYS A 378 -2.28 -18.19 -19.56
N GLU A 379 -2.14 -19.39 -20.13
CA GLU A 379 -0.90 -19.78 -20.80
C GLU A 379 -0.58 -18.92 -22.02
N ASP A 380 -1.59 -18.63 -22.86
CA ASP A 380 -1.45 -17.78 -24.04
C ASP A 380 -1.11 -16.33 -23.65
N ALA A 381 -1.74 -15.80 -22.59
CA ALA A 381 -1.42 -14.50 -22.01
C ALA A 381 0.04 -14.44 -21.53
N ILE A 382 0.48 -15.46 -20.78
CA ILE A 382 1.86 -15.56 -20.27
C ILE A 382 2.84 -15.65 -21.44
N ARG A 383 2.59 -16.54 -22.40
CA ARG A 383 3.45 -16.73 -23.58
C ARG A 383 3.58 -15.43 -24.35
N THR A 384 2.45 -14.80 -24.70
CA THR A 384 2.42 -13.53 -25.45
C THR A 384 3.20 -12.44 -24.73
N ALA A 385 3.01 -12.29 -23.42
CA ALA A 385 3.70 -11.28 -22.63
C ALA A 385 5.20 -11.57 -22.47
N LEU A 386 5.62 -12.85 -22.40
CA LEU A 386 7.03 -13.24 -22.33
C LEU A 386 7.76 -13.13 -23.67
N GLU A 387 7.09 -13.40 -24.80
CA GLU A 387 7.63 -13.21 -26.15
C GLU A 387 7.74 -11.73 -26.51
N ARG A 388 6.79 -10.90 -26.05
CA ARG A 388 6.78 -9.46 -26.30
C ARG A 388 8.09 -8.83 -25.84
N ASP A 389 8.73 -8.09 -26.76
CA ASP A 389 10.00 -7.39 -26.53
C ASP A 389 11.11 -8.29 -25.95
N MET A 390 11.04 -9.59 -26.24
CA MET A 390 11.96 -10.62 -25.74
C MET A 390 12.09 -10.61 -24.21
N LEU A 391 11.00 -10.27 -23.51
CA LEU A 391 10.99 -10.07 -22.06
C LEU A 391 11.61 -11.27 -21.32
N TRP A 392 11.24 -12.50 -21.68
CA TRP A 392 11.77 -13.69 -21.02
C TRP A 392 13.29 -13.81 -21.13
N LEU A 393 13.84 -13.72 -22.34
CA LEU A 393 15.28 -13.87 -22.61
C LEU A 393 16.10 -12.70 -22.05
N ASN A 394 15.59 -11.48 -22.18
CA ASN A 394 16.22 -10.28 -21.62
C ASN A 394 16.32 -10.37 -20.10
N THR A 395 15.25 -10.82 -19.44
CA THR A 395 15.23 -11.02 -17.98
C THR A 395 16.13 -12.18 -17.57
N LEU A 396 16.07 -13.31 -18.27
CA LEU A 396 16.91 -14.48 -17.99
C LEU A 396 18.41 -14.13 -18.06
N SER A 397 18.80 -13.33 -19.05
CA SER A 397 20.17 -12.83 -19.20
C SER A 397 20.61 -11.95 -18.03
N LYS A 398 19.74 -11.04 -17.56
CA LYS A 398 19.99 -10.21 -16.37
C LYS A 398 20.11 -11.06 -15.10
N LEU A 399 19.23 -12.03 -14.91
CA LEU A 399 19.26 -12.94 -13.75
C LEU A 399 20.56 -13.76 -13.70
N ARG A 400 21.10 -14.17 -14.85
CA ARG A 400 22.40 -14.85 -14.93
C ARG A 400 23.58 -13.96 -14.65
N ALA A 401 23.55 -12.72 -15.13
CA ALA A 401 24.56 -11.74 -14.77
C ALA A 401 24.56 -11.51 -13.25
N ARG A 402 23.38 -11.31 -12.66
CA ARG A 402 23.18 -11.15 -11.21
C ARG A 402 23.62 -12.37 -10.41
N SER A 403 23.34 -13.60 -10.87
CA SER A 403 23.72 -14.83 -10.16
C SER A 403 25.24 -15.04 -10.10
N LYS A 404 25.98 -14.52 -11.09
CA LYS A 404 27.46 -14.54 -11.13
C LYS A 404 28.09 -13.39 -10.36
N ASP A 405 27.35 -12.29 -10.17
CA ASP A 405 27.83 -11.13 -9.45
C ASP A 405 27.98 -11.44 -7.95
N LYS A 406 29.21 -11.38 -7.45
CA LYS A 406 29.54 -11.62 -6.03
C LYS A 406 29.45 -10.35 -5.18
N SER A 407 29.21 -9.18 -5.79
CA SER A 407 29.20 -7.89 -5.10
C SER A 407 27.90 -7.62 -4.34
N THR A 408 26.79 -8.25 -4.74
CA THR A 408 25.51 -8.02 -4.07
C THR A 408 25.43 -8.75 -2.73
N LYS A 409 24.70 -8.17 -1.76
CA LYS A 409 24.52 -8.74 -0.41
C LYS A 409 23.63 -9.99 -0.39
N GLU A 410 22.96 -10.28 -1.49
CA GLU A 410 22.00 -11.36 -1.61
C GLU A 410 22.68 -12.73 -1.70
N SER A 411 22.14 -13.71 -0.96
CA SER A 411 22.68 -15.08 -0.97
C SER A 411 22.65 -15.70 -2.38
N PRO A 412 23.69 -16.46 -2.80
CA PRO A 412 23.71 -17.15 -4.10
C PRO A 412 22.51 -18.08 -4.32
N GLN A 413 22.04 -18.75 -3.26
CA GLN A 413 20.88 -19.65 -3.33
C GLN A 413 19.63 -18.92 -3.83
N ARG A 414 19.35 -17.74 -3.28
CA ARG A 414 18.17 -16.96 -3.66
C ARG A 414 18.22 -16.47 -5.11
N LYS A 415 19.39 -16.01 -5.56
CA LYS A 415 19.60 -15.63 -6.97
C LYS A 415 19.34 -16.78 -7.92
N ASN A 416 19.78 -17.98 -7.54
CA ASN A 416 19.54 -19.20 -8.32
C ASN A 416 18.07 -19.58 -8.31
N THR A 417 17.35 -19.41 -7.20
CA THR A 417 15.90 -19.63 -7.13
C THR A 417 15.15 -18.75 -8.12
N PHE A 418 15.43 -17.45 -8.20
CA PHE A 418 14.81 -16.55 -9.20
C PHE A 418 15.11 -16.98 -10.63
N LEU A 419 16.38 -17.29 -10.90
CA LEU A 419 16.83 -17.76 -12.21
C LEU A 419 16.10 -19.04 -12.62
N GLU A 420 16.00 -20.01 -11.72
CA GLU A 420 15.36 -21.29 -11.95
C GLU A 420 13.84 -21.13 -12.17
N HIS A 421 13.16 -20.37 -11.33
CA HIS A 421 11.72 -20.11 -11.47
C HIS A 421 11.40 -19.38 -12.78
N TRP A 422 12.17 -18.35 -13.13
CA TRP A 422 11.98 -17.62 -14.39
C TRP A 422 12.26 -18.49 -15.62
N PHE A 423 13.29 -19.33 -15.56
CA PHE A 423 13.60 -20.30 -16.61
C PHE A 423 12.48 -21.33 -16.78
N LYS A 424 12.03 -21.96 -15.68
CA LYS A 424 10.94 -22.94 -15.67
C LYS A 424 9.65 -22.36 -16.24
N LEU A 425 9.29 -21.13 -15.89
CA LEU A 425 8.09 -20.48 -16.43
C LEU A 425 8.13 -20.40 -17.96
N GLY A 426 9.25 -19.95 -18.54
CA GLY A 426 9.38 -19.85 -19.99
C GLY A 426 9.30 -21.21 -20.68
N VAL A 427 10.02 -22.20 -20.15
CA VAL A 427 9.98 -23.57 -20.68
C VAL A 427 8.57 -24.17 -20.60
N ALA A 428 7.86 -23.93 -19.49
CA ALA A 428 6.50 -24.42 -19.30
C ALA A 428 5.53 -23.88 -20.35
N VAL A 429 5.69 -22.62 -20.78
CA VAL A 429 4.85 -22.04 -21.85
C VAL A 429 5.43 -22.23 -23.26
N GLY A 430 6.42 -23.11 -23.41
CA GLY A 430 6.99 -23.51 -24.70
C GLY A 430 8.10 -22.61 -25.24
N LEU A 431 8.65 -21.70 -24.44
CA LEU A 431 9.81 -20.90 -24.82
C LEU A 431 11.09 -21.72 -24.72
N GLN A 432 11.97 -21.52 -25.68
CA GLN A 432 13.28 -22.15 -25.74
C GLN A 432 14.36 -21.08 -25.65
N GLU A 433 15.42 -21.39 -24.92
CA GLU A 433 16.50 -20.46 -24.64
C GLU A 433 17.34 -20.10 -25.86
N ASP A 434 17.16 -20.83 -26.96
CA ASP A 434 17.80 -20.56 -28.23
C ASP A 434 17.61 -19.09 -28.57
N ALA A 435 18.70 -18.33 -28.43
CA ALA A 435 18.67 -16.90 -28.56
C ALA A 435 18.05 -16.52 -29.92
N PRO A 436 17.33 -15.38 -30.02
CA PRO A 436 17.10 -14.74 -31.30
C PRO A 436 18.44 -14.68 -32.03
N GLY A 437 18.55 -15.45 -33.11
CA GLY A 437 19.81 -15.62 -33.82
C GLY A 437 20.34 -17.03 -34.05
N ALA A 438 19.66 -18.08 -33.57
CA ALA A 438 20.00 -19.45 -34.00
C ALA A 438 19.78 -19.71 -35.51
N GLY A 439 19.24 -18.71 -36.24
CA GLY A 439 18.98 -18.81 -37.67
C GLY A 439 18.03 -19.97 -37.99
N CYS A 440 18.23 -20.59 -39.15
CA CYS A 440 17.49 -21.78 -39.53
C CYS A 440 17.99 -23.01 -38.75
N GLN A 441 17.12 -23.81 -38.12
CA GLN A 441 17.56 -24.97 -37.34
C GLN A 441 18.08 -26.13 -38.20
N TRP A 442 17.78 -26.13 -39.51
CA TRP A 442 18.35 -27.11 -40.42
C TRP A 442 19.87 -26.88 -40.50
N HIS A 443 20.64 -27.82 -39.96
CA HIS A 443 22.09 -27.70 -39.78
C HIS A 443 22.89 -27.47 -41.07
N GLU A 444 22.39 -27.91 -42.23
CA GLU A 444 23.04 -27.63 -43.53
C GLU A 444 22.52 -26.35 -44.19
N CYS A 445 21.69 -25.56 -43.51
CA CYS A 445 21.21 -24.30 -44.05
C CYS A 445 22.34 -23.30 -43.97
N GLU A 446 22.60 -22.54 -45.04
CA GLU A 446 23.60 -21.47 -45.03
C GLU A 446 23.30 -20.39 -43.97
N ARG A 447 22.02 -20.27 -43.59
CA ARG A 447 21.51 -19.40 -42.53
C ARG A 447 21.43 -20.09 -41.17
N HIS A 448 21.96 -21.30 -41.00
CA HIS A 448 22.04 -21.96 -39.70
C HIS A 448 22.95 -21.16 -38.75
N GLY A 449 22.46 -20.86 -37.55
CA GLY A 449 23.19 -20.06 -36.57
C GLY A 449 23.41 -18.59 -36.94
N ARG A 450 22.81 -18.09 -38.03
CA ARG A 450 22.92 -16.67 -38.42
C ARG A 450 21.85 -15.83 -37.74
N ALA A 451 22.31 -14.79 -37.04
CA ALA A 451 21.51 -13.79 -36.36
C ALA A 451 21.42 -12.49 -37.15
N ASP A 452 21.10 -12.55 -38.45
CA ASP A 452 20.77 -11.31 -39.17
C ASP A 452 19.29 -10.97 -38.96
N GLU A 453 19.00 -9.68 -38.72
CA GLU A 453 17.64 -9.18 -38.48
C GLU A 453 16.70 -9.58 -39.63
N GLU A 454 17.23 -9.68 -40.86
CA GLU A 454 16.48 -10.03 -42.06
C GLU A 454 15.99 -11.49 -42.07
N THR A 455 16.78 -12.43 -41.55
CA THR A 455 16.34 -13.83 -41.44
C THR A 455 15.32 -13.97 -40.33
N GLU A 456 15.44 -13.24 -39.23
CA GLU A 456 14.61 -13.48 -38.05
C GLU A 456 13.09 -13.31 -38.29
N TRP A 457 12.68 -12.32 -39.09
CA TRP A 457 11.27 -12.10 -39.43
C TRP A 457 10.72 -13.07 -40.48
N MET A 458 11.58 -13.74 -41.26
CA MET A 458 11.18 -14.71 -42.29
C MET A 458 11.07 -16.15 -41.77
N LEU A 459 11.54 -16.43 -40.55
CA LEU A 459 11.61 -17.78 -40.01
C LEU A 459 10.19 -18.32 -39.69
N ARG A 460 9.77 -19.38 -40.39
CA ARG A 460 8.56 -20.13 -40.03
C ARG A 460 8.83 -21.01 -38.82
N LYS A 461 7.97 -20.91 -37.80
CA LYS A 461 8.01 -21.76 -36.61
C LYS A 461 7.22 -23.05 -36.86
N CYS A 462 7.72 -24.17 -36.35
CA CYS A 462 6.91 -25.38 -36.24
C CYS A 462 5.82 -25.17 -35.18
N SER A 463 4.56 -25.49 -35.51
CA SER A 463 3.43 -25.30 -34.60
C SER A 463 3.46 -26.16 -33.33
N LYS A 464 4.30 -27.19 -33.26
CA LYS A 464 4.39 -28.10 -32.11
C LYS A 464 5.60 -27.84 -31.22
N CYS A 465 6.79 -27.75 -31.80
CA CYS A 465 8.04 -27.64 -31.04
C CYS A 465 8.84 -26.36 -31.34
N TRP A 466 8.25 -25.44 -32.11
CA TRP A 466 8.70 -24.04 -32.23
C TRP A 466 10.08 -23.79 -32.84
N VAL A 467 10.79 -24.83 -33.28
CA VAL A 467 12.00 -24.72 -34.10
C VAL A 467 11.73 -23.93 -35.37
N ARG A 468 12.73 -23.11 -35.73
CA ARG A 468 12.64 -22.06 -36.75
C ARG A 468 13.31 -22.51 -38.06
N TYR A 469 12.67 -22.22 -39.18
CA TYR A 469 13.21 -22.51 -40.51
C TYR A 469 13.08 -21.31 -41.43
N CYS A 470 14.14 -21.00 -42.18
CA CYS A 470 14.10 -19.91 -43.16
C CYS A 470 13.25 -20.24 -44.39
N SER A 471 12.86 -21.51 -44.57
CA SER A 471 11.95 -21.94 -45.62
C SER A 471 11.22 -23.22 -45.25
N VAL A 472 10.07 -23.47 -45.89
CA VAL A 472 9.34 -24.75 -45.79
C VAL A 472 10.20 -25.92 -46.25
N GLU A 473 11.15 -25.69 -47.16
CA GLU A 473 12.08 -26.70 -47.62
C GLU A 473 13.07 -27.10 -46.53
N CYS A 474 13.66 -26.14 -45.82
CA CYS A 474 14.52 -26.44 -44.65
C CYS A 474 13.74 -27.19 -43.57
N GLN A 475 12.48 -26.79 -43.32
CA GLN A 475 11.61 -27.53 -42.40
C GLN A 475 11.35 -28.97 -42.87
N ARG A 476 10.99 -29.19 -44.14
CA ARG A 476 10.71 -30.52 -44.69
C ARG A 476 11.93 -31.41 -44.68
N LYS A 477 13.09 -30.83 -44.97
CA LYS A 477 14.39 -31.47 -44.88
C LYS A 477 14.64 -31.89 -43.43
N ASP A 478 14.55 -30.97 -42.46
CA ASP A 478 14.79 -31.27 -41.04
C ASP A 478 13.81 -32.27 -40.48
N TRP A 479 12.56 -32.18 -40.93
CA TRP A 479 11.51 -33.13 -40.61
C TRP A 479 11.93 -34.56 -40.94
N LYS A 480 12.51 -34.82 -42.10
CA LYS A 480 12.91 -36.18 -42.49
C LYS A 480 14.08 -36.71 -41.67
N GLU A 481 15.03 -35.85 -41.29
CA GLU A 481 16.28 -36.30 -40.67
C GLU A 481 16.22 -36.39 -39.15
N ARG A 482 15.87 -35.28 -38.48
CA ARG A 482 15.94 -35.17 -37.01
C ARG A 482 14.63 -34.70 -36.41
N HIS A 483 14.04 -33.63 -36.94
CA HIS A 483 12.92 -32.95 -36.32
C HIS A 483 11.74 -33.89 -36.05
N LYS A 484 11.35 -34.78 -36.99
CA LYS A 484 10.20 -35.69 -36.76
C LYS A 484 10.38 -36.55 -35.51
N LYS A 485 11.60 -36.97 -35.19
CA LYS A 485 11.90 -37.79 -33.99
C LYS A 485 11.71 -36.99 -32.70
N VAL A 486 12.07 -35.70 -32.72
CA VAL A 486 12.05 -34.80 -31.55
C VAL A 486 10.67 -34.17 -31.35
N CYS A 487 10.02 -33.75 -32.42
CA CYS A 487 8.71 -33.11 -32.41
C CYS A 487 7.56 -34.10 -32.17
N GLY A 488 7.75 -35.37 -32.53
CA GLY A 488 6.77 -36.43 -32.31
C GLY A 488 6.75 -37.03 -30.90
N THR A 489 7.75 -36.75 -30.06
CA THR A 489 7.93 -37.42 -28.75
C THR A 489 7.41 -36.63 -27.54
N ARG A 490 6.81 -35.45 -27.72
CA ARG A 490 6.10 -34.73 -26.65
C ARG A 490 4.73 -34.25 -27.12
N VAL A 491 3.72 -35.11 -26.97
CA VAL A 491 2.45 -34.94 -26.20
C VAL A 491 1.82 -36.35 -26.12
N ALA A 492 2.51 -37.25 -25.43
CA ALA A 492 1.86 -38.41 -24.81
C ALA A 492 1.99 -38.22 -23.29
N GLY A 493 1.55 -37.05 -22.81
CA GLY A 493 1.13 -36.88 -21.44
C GLY A 493 -0.23 -37.52 -21.31
N LYS A 494 -0.24 -38.70 -20.69
CA LYS A 494 -1.40 -39.27 -20.01
C LYS A 494 -1.37 -38.75 -18.58
#